data_AF-A0A0E3ZRB6-F1
#
_entry.id   AF-A0A0E3ZRB6-F1
#
_cell.length_a   1.000
_cell.length_b   1.000
_cell.length_c   1.000
_cell.angle_alpha   90.00
_cell.angle_beta   90.00
_cell.angle_gamma   90.00
#
_symmetry.space_group_name_H-M   'P 1'
#
loop_
_entity.id
_entity.type
_entity.pdbx_description
1 polymer ?
#
loop_
_entity_poly.entity_id
_entity_poly.type
_entity_poly.pdbx_seq_one_letter_code
_entity_poly.pdbx_strand_id
1 'polypeptide(L)'
;MLLVALTVLSCGTKPLDKKYRSQTMWYDIRVGSSTKNDSINHELCRMAVAENTAHGVKSEELTYQELIDHGYELLGKTHTEAYVDSLRELYGKR
;
A
#
# COMPACT_ATOMS: atom_id res chain seq x y z
N MET A 1 1.88 -26.78 -44.12
CA MET A 1 2.80 -25.71 -43.68
C MET A 1 2.31 -24.40 -44.25
N LEU A 2 1.83 -23.47 -43.41
CA LEU A 2 1.69 -22.05 -43.75
C LEU A 2 1.57 -21.20 -42.46
N LEU A 3 2.60 -20.39 -42.24
CA LEU A 3 2.72 -19.06 -41.61
C LEU A 3 2.00 -18.66 -40.29
N VAL A 4 2.87 -18.34 -39.31
CA VAL A 4 3.08 -17.04 -38.62
C VAL A 4 1.86 -16.25 -38.09
N ALA A 5 1.82 -16.07 -36.76
CA ALA A 5 1.49 -14.83 -36.04
C ALA A 5 1.83 -15.04 -34.54
N LEU A 6 2.92 -14.53 -33.95
CA LEU A 6 3.13 -13.14 -33.52
C LEU A 6 1.92 -12.49 -32.83
N THR A 7 1.67 -12.90 -31.58
CA THR A 7 1.08 -12.03 -30.54
C THR A 7 1.83 -12.34 -29.23
N VAL A 8 2.88 -11.59 -28.86
CA VAL A 8 2.78 -10.38 -28.02
C VAL A 8 1.43 -10.23 -27.32
N LEU A 9 1.14 -11.14 -26.38
CA LEU A 9 0.22 -10.85 -25.29
C LEU A 9 1.06 -10.38 -24.11
N SER A 10 1.36 -9.08 -24.17
CA SER A 10 1.48 -8.15 -23.05
C SER A 10 1.57 -8.84 -21.69
N CYS A 11 2.79 -8.97 -21.18
CA CYS A 11 3.08 -9.12 -19.76
C CYS A 11 2.78 -7.77 -19.07
N GLY A 12 1.58 -7.25 -19.26
CA GLY A 12 1.03 -6.18 -18.47
C GLY A 12 0.66 -6.82 -17.14
N THR A 13 1.56 -6.73 -16.18
CA THR A 13 1.19 -6.84 -14.77
C THR A 13 0.16 -5.75 -14.53
N LYS A 14 -1.12 -6.09 -14.74
CA LYS A 14 -2.23 -5.27 -14.24
C LYS A 14 -1.91 -4.96 -12.78
N PRO A 15 -2.09 -3.72 -12.32
CA PRO A 15 -1.99 -3.44 -10.90
C PRO A 15 -2.95 -4.43 -10.24
N LEU A 16 -2.35 -5.23 -9.39
CA LEU A 16 -2.91 -6.45 -8.87
C LEU A 16 -4.29 -6.15 -8.27
N ASP A 17 -5.35 -6.72 -8.85
CA ASP A 17 -6.67 -6.91 -8.21
C ASP A 17 -6.54 -7.87 -7.00
N LYS A 18 -5.50 -7.69 -6.17
CA LYS A 18 -5.15 -8.60 -5.07
C LYS A 18 -5.94 -8.19 -3.84
N LYS A 19 -7.16 -8.71 -3.80
CA LYS A 19 -7.86 -9.05 -2.56
C LYS A 19 -6.87 -9.71 -1.59
N TYR A 20 -6.77 -9.25 -0.35
CA TYR A 20 -5.90 -9.83 0.67
C TYR A 20 -6.10 -11.34 0.72
N ARG A 21 -5.05 -12.07 0.40
CA ARG A 21 -4.77 -13.35 1.03
C ARG A 21 -3.45 -13.15 1.75
N SER A 22 -3.21 -13.83 2.87
CA SER A 22 -2.00 -13.62 3.70
C SER A 22 -0.69 -13.57 2.90
N GLN A 23 -0.58 -14.31 1.79
CA GLN A 23 0.57 -14.30 0.89
C GLN A 23 0.77 -12.98 0.12
N THR A 24 -0.29 -12.27 -0.24
CA THR A 24 -0.20 -10.98 -0.97
C THR A 24 0.21 -9.85 -0.04
N MET A 25 -0.30 -9.86 1.19
CA MET A 25 0.09 -8.90 2.23
C MET A 25 1.60 -8.94 2.51
N TRP A 26 2.18 -10.12 2.77
CA TRP A 26 3.61 -10.22 3.04
C TRP A 26 4.49 -9.78 1.86
N TYR A 27 3.99 -9.97 0.63
CA TYR A 27 4.66 -9.46 -0.57
C TYR A 27 4.57 -7.93 -0.64
N ASP A 28 3.38 -7.36 -0.45
CA ASP A 28 3.16 -5.92 -0.53
C ASP A 28 3.89 -5.17 0.60
N ILE A 29 3.97 -5.75 1.80
CA ILE A 29 4.82 -5.25 2.89
C ILE A 29 6.30 -5.27 2.47
N ARG A 30 6.79 -6.39 1.93
CA ARG A 30 8.20 -6.51 1.52
C ARG A 30 8.57 -5.54 0.40
N VAL A 31 7.65 -5.29 -0.54
CA VAL A 31 7.86 -4.34 -1.62
C VAL A 31 7.68 -2.91 -1.14
N GLY A 32 6.72 -2.65 -0.25
CA GLY A 32 6.33 -1.35 0.30
C GLY A 32 7.26 -0.79 1.37
N SER A 33 7.89 -1.66 2.15
CA SER A 33 8.77 -1.31 3.27
C SER A 33 10.25 -1.51 2.94
N SER A 34 11.07 -0.66 3.56
CA SER A 34 12.52 -0.71 3.63
C SER A 34 12.92 -0.54 5.10
N THR A 35 14.16 -0.87 5.46
CA THR A 35 14.67 -0.64 6.83
C THR A 35 14.47 0.81 7.30
N LYS A 36 14.43 1.78 6.38
CA LYS A 36 14.25 3.20 6.69
C LYS A 36 12.81 3.54 7.11
N ASN A 37 11.80 2.93 6.48
CA ASN A 37 10.40 3.31 6.65
C ASN A 37 9.52 2.21 7.26
N ASP A 38 10.06 1.04 7.58
CA ASP A 38 9.29 -0.08 8.12
C ASP A 38 8.53 0.28 9.40
N SER A 39 9.20 0.95 10.35
CA SER A 39 8.60 1.33 11.63
C SER A 39 7.39 2.27 11.44
N ILE A 40 7.54 3.31 10.61
CA ILE A 40 6.46 4.27 10.37
C ILE A 40 5.34 3.65 9.52
N ASN A 41 5.68 2.83 8.53
CA ASN A 41 4.68 2.12 7.73
C ASN A 41 3.86 1.17 8.61
N HIS A 42 4.50 0.46 9.55
CA HIS A 42 3.79 -0.41 10.48
C HIS A 42 2.80 0.37 11.36
N GLU A 43 3.20 1.55 11.83
CA GLU A 43 2.36 2.43 12.64
C GLU A 43 1.17 3.00 11.85
N LEU A 44 1.41 3.51 10.65
CA LEU A 44 0.38 4.02 9.74
C LEU A 44 -0.61 2.92 9.34
N CYS A 45 -0.11 1.74 9.01
CA CYS A 45 -0.92 0.57 8.72
C CYS A 45 -1.80 0.19 9.92
N ARG A 46 -1.25 0.19 11.14
CA ARG A 46 -2.00 -0.12 12.37
C ARG A 46 -3.12 0.90 12.60
N MET A 47 -2.84 2.19 12.40
CA MET A 47 -3.85 3.24 12.51
C MET A 47 -4.99 3.03 11.50
N ALA A 48 -4.66 2.81 10.23
CA ALA A 48 -5.66 2.60 9.18
C ALA A 48 -6.50 1.33 9.42
N VAL A 49 -5.89 0.23 9.88
CA VAL A 49 -6.62 -0.99 10.23
C VAL A 49 -7.56 -0.77 11.42
N ALA A 50 -7.13 -0.04 12.44
CA ALA A 50 -7.97 0.28 13.59
C ALA A 50 -9.18 1.13 13.19
N GLU A 51 -8.97 2.17 12.38
CA GLU A 51 -10.05 3.02 11.85
C GLU A 51 -11.02 2.23 10.97
N ASN A 52 -10.49 1.43 10.03
CA ASN A 52 -11.31 0.59 9.17
C ASN A 52 -12.17 -0.39 10.00
N THR A 53 -11.57 -1.00 11.02
CA THR A 53 -12.28 -1.92 11.92
C THR A 53 -13.42 -1.19 12.65
N ALA A 54 -13.17 0.02 13.16
CA ALA A 54 -14.20 0.83 13.81
C ALA A 54 -15.37 1.19 12.88
N HIS A 55 -15.12 1.27 11.58
CA HIS A 55 -16.12 1.61 10.55
C HIS A 55 -16.67 0.38 9.78
N GLY A 56 -16.32 -0.84 10.18
CA GLY A 56 -16.76 -2.07 9.52
C GLY A 56 -16.18 -2.26 8.10
N VAL A 57 -15.11 -1.54 7.76
CA VAL A 57 -14.38 -1.67 6.50
C VAL A 57 -13.42 -2.85 6.61
N LYS A 58 -13.47 -3.71 5.60
CA LYS A 58 -12.53 -4.83 5.50
C LYS A 58 -11.20 -4.32 4.97
N SER A 59 -10.22 -4.15 5.85
CA SER A 59 -8.82 -3.85 5.46
C SER A 59 -8.26 -4.90 4.50
N GLU A 60 -8.88 -6.08 4.45
CA GLU A 60 -8.52 -7.17 3.56
C GLU A 60 -8.78 -6.89 2.07
N GLU A 61 -9.47 -5.81 1.74
CA GLU A 61 -9.76 -5.43 0.36
C GLU A 61 -8.82 -4.33 -0.15
N LEU A 62 -7.95 -3.81 0.72
CA LEU A 62 -7.00 -2.75 0.39
C LEU A 62 -5.63 -3.35 0.04
N THR A 63 -4.69 -2.52 -0.40
CA THR A 63 -3.28 -2.86 -0.51
C THR A 63 -2.54 -2.33 0.71
N TYR A 64 -1.31 -2.81 0.94
CA TYR A 64 -0.48 -2.25 2.02
C TYR A 64 -0.25 -0.74 1.83
N GLN A 65 -0.02 -0.29 0.58
CA GLN A 65 0.18 1.13 0.29
C GLN A 65 -1.07 1.97 0.57
N GLU A 66 -2.27 1.50 0.20
CA GLU A 66 -3.52 2.20 0.51
C GLU A 66 -3.75 2.33 2.02
N LEU A 67 -3.32 1.33 2.81
CA LEU A 67 -3.33 1.46 4.28
C LEU A 67 -2.32 2.49 4.78
N ILE A 68 -1.14 2.58 4.18
CA ILE A 68 -0.15 3.62 4.53
C ILE A 68 -0.69 5.01 4.21
N ASP A 69 -1.28 5.18 3.02
CA ASP A 69 -1.82 6.45 2.56
C ASP A 69 -2.98 6.89 3.44
N HIS A 70 -3.91 5.98 3.77
CA HIS A 70 -4.98 6.24 4.73
C HIS A 70 -4.42 6.56 6.12
N GLY A 71 -3.37 5.88 6.58
CA GLY A 71 -2.69 6.20 7.83
C GLY A 71 -2.16 7.63 7.86
N TYR A 72 -1.60 8.13 6.75
CA TYR A 72 -1.17 9.53 6.65
C TYR A 72 -2.34 10.51 6.67
N GLU A 73 -3.46 10.17 6.03
CA GLU A 73 -4.68 11.00 6.09
C GLU A 73 -5.20 11.12 7.53
N LEU A 74 -5.20 10.00 8.29
CA LEU A 74 -5.57 9.99 9.71
C LEU A 74 -4.60 10.80 10.56
N LEU A 75 -3.30 10.72 10.27
CA LEU A 75 -2.29 11.52 10.94
C LEU A 75 -2.52 13.02 10.72
N GLY A 76 -2.89 13.41 9.49
CA GLY A 76 -3.25 14.79 9.13
C GLY A 76 -4.50 15.33 9.84
N LYS A 77 -5.36 14.47 10.38
CA LYS A 77 -6.50 14.90 11.22
C LYS A 77 -6.08 15.34 12.62
N THR A 78 -4.90 14.91 13.09
CA THR A 78 -4.44 15.12 14.48
C THR A 78 -3.17 15.96 14.57
N HIS A 79 -2.44 16.10 13.46
CA HIS A 79 -1.18 16.84 13.36
C HIS A 79 -1.26 17.91 12.27
N THR A 80 -0.25 18.79 12.23
CA THR A 80 -0.16 19.80 11.17
C THR A 80 0.17 19.16 9.83
N GLU A 81 -0.30 19.77 8.74
CA GLU A 81 0.03 19.36 7.37
C GLU A 81 1.54 19.34 7.15
N ALA A 82 2.27 20.37 7.60
CA ALA A 82 3.73 20.43 7.51
C ALA A 82 4.44 19.26 8.21
N TYR A 83 3.89 18.77 9.32
CA TYR A 83 4.44 17.59 9.99
C TYR A 83 4.25 16.34 9.15
N VAL A 84 3.04 16.13 8.63
CA VAL A 84 2.72 14.98 7.77
C VAL A 84 3.55 14.99 6.48
N ASP A 85 3.71 16.16 5.86
CA ASP A 85 4.54 16.34 4.67
C ASP A 85 6.00 16.04 4.95
N SER A 86 6.53 16.48 6.08
CA SER A 86 7.90 16.16 6.48
C SER A 86 8.12 14.65 6.64
N LEU A 87 7.14 13.92 7.17
CA LEU A 87 7.21 12.46 7.27
C LEU A 87 7.15 11.80 5.88
N ARG A 88 6.29 12.30 4.99
CA ARG A 88 6.21 11.82 3.60
C ARG A 88 7.52 12.06 2.85
N GLU A 89 8.17 13.20 3.05
CA GLU A 89 9.48 13.49 2.45
C GLU A 89 10.57 12.56 3.00
N LEU A 90 10.58 12.35 4.32
CA LEU A 90 11.59 11.54 4.99
C LEU A 90 11.44 10.04 4.70
N TYR A 91 10.21 9.53 4.63
CA TYR A 91 9.92 8.08 4.62
C TYR A 91 9.13 7.59 3.41
N GLY A 92 8.66 8.50 2.56
CA GLY A 92 8.04 8.17 1.29
C GLY A 92 9.02 7.41 0.38
N LYS A 93 8.47 6.53 -0.46
CA LYS A 93 9.26 5.90 -1.51
C LYS A 93 9.69 6.96 -2.54
N ARG A 94 10.99 7.04 -2.82
CA ARG A 94 11.49 7.64 -4.06
C ARG A 94 11.22 6.71 -5.24
#